data_AF-A0A3D8MTN8-F1
#
_entry.id   AF-A0A3D8MTN8-F1
#
_cell.length_a   1.000
_cell.length_b   1.000
_cell.length_c   1.000
_cell.angle_alpha   90.00
_cell.angle_beta   90.00
_cell.angle_gamma   90.00
#
_symmetry.space_group_name_H-M   'P 1'
#
loop_
_entity.id
_entity.type
_entity.pdbx_description
1 polymer ?
#
loop_
_entity_poly.entity_id
_entity_poly.type
_entity_poly.pdbx_seq_one_letter_code
_entity_poly.pdbx_strand_id
1 'polypeptide(L)'
;MKAALLNYHSPDVDDLDSWEPEQSDCFGFLLEVEIGIRFGKGADVFQFMVGTPRWLEEEYKKEKVVSLRGYIVVFRYDFYEIISWVDNLIDKAAGDDWESIATWIGRYGLWEFEDYNKHSVLH
;
A
#
# COMPACT_ATOMS: atom_id res chain seq x y z
N MET A 1 18.84 2.22 10.16
CA MET A 1 17.77 3.18 9.83
C MET A 1 16.44 2.50 10.12
N LYS A 2 15.45 3.17 10.73
CA LYS A 2 14.13 2.53 11.02
C LYS A 2 13.02 3.28 10.29
N ALA A 3 12.39 2.62 9.33
CA ALA A 3 11.19 3.13 8.68
C ALA A 3 9.98 3.04 9.62
N ALA A 4 8.98 3.85 9.34
CA ALA A 4 7.71 3.86 10.04
C ALA A 4 6.60 4.31 9.09
N LEU A 5 5.39 3.81 9.31
CA LEU A 5 4.17 4.42 8.79
C LEU A 5 4.02 5.79 9.44
N LEU A 6 3.93 6.84 8.62
CA LEU A 6 3.78 8.21 9.09
C LEU A 6 2.35 8.71 8.92
N ASN A 7 1.69 8.29 7.83
CA ASN A 7 0.31 8.65 7.53
C ASN A 7 -0.32 7.62 6.59
N TYR A 8 -1.64 7.64 6.49
CA TYR A 8 -2.40 6.88 5.49
C TYR A 8 -3.60 7.69 5.01
N HIS A 9 -4.01 7.48 3.77
CA HIS A 9 -5.24 8.04 3.23
C HIS A 9 -5.75 7.18 2.07
N SER A 10 -6.92 7.52 1.54
CA SER A 10 -7.49 6.90 0.35
C SER A 10 -8.14 7.97 -0.52
N PRO A 11 -7.98 7.91 -1.85
CA PRO A 11 -8.78 8.73 -2.76
C PRO A 11 -10.23 8.20 -2.91
N ASP A 12 -10.50 6.96 -2.49
CA ASP A 12 -11.82 6.33 -2.60
C ASP A 12 -12.66 6.47 -1.31
N VAL A 13 -12.02 6.80 -0.18
CA VAL A 13 -12.63 6.86 1.15
C VAL A 13 -12.19 8.13 1.89
N ASP A 14 -13.16 9.00 2.21
CA ASP A 14 -12.90 10.31 2.84
C ASP A 14 -12.26 10.22 4.24
N ASP A 15 -12.75 9.31 5.09
CA ASP A 15 -12.26 9.11 6.46
C ASP A 15 -12.10 7.61 6.76
N LEU A 16 -10.88 7.09 6.60
CA LEU A 16 -10.56 5.69 6.83
C LEU A 16 -10.72 5.26 8.31
N ASP A 17 -10.69 6.18 9.26
CA ASP A 17 -10.78 5.85 10.69
C ASP A 17 -12.22 5.57 11.13
N SER A 18 -13.20 6.07 10.38
CA SER A 18 -14.64 5.89 10.68
C SER A 18 -15.45 5.24 9.56
N TRP A 19 -14.84 4.99 8.40
CA TRP A 19 -15.51 4.33 7.30
C TRP A 19 -15.74 2.84 7.57
N GLU A 20 -16.87 2.33 7.09
CA GLU A 20 -17.14 0.91 6.99
C GLU A 20 -17.80 0.64 5.62
N PRO A 21 -17.44 -0.45 4.92
CA PRO A 21 -18.14 -0.84 3.71
C PRO A 21 -19.54 -1.37 4.03
N GLU A 22 -20.48 -1.22 3.08
CA GLU A 22 -21.83 -1.77 3.20
C GLU A 22 -21.83 -3.29 3.42
N GLN A 23 -20.86 -3.99 2.82
CA GLN A 23 -20.65 -5.43 2.97
C GLN A 23 -19.21 -5.69 3.40
N SER A 24 -19.04 -6.15 4.65
CA SER A 24 -17.71 -6.45 5.20
C SER A 24 -16.90 -7.47 4.39
N ASP A 25 -17.53 -8.34 3.60
CA ASP A 25 -16.89 -9.38 2.80
C ASP A 25 -16.86 -9.09 1.30
N CYS A 26 -17.27 -7.88 0.87
CA CYS A 26 -17.34 -7.47 -0.53
C CYS A 26 -17.06 -5.98 -0.71
N PHE A 27 -15.79 -5.60 -0.63
CA PHE A 27 -15.31 -4.23 -0.86
C PHE A 27 -13.90 -4.22 -1.47
N GLY A 28 -13.52 -3.08 -2.04
CA GLY A 28 -12.15 -2.72 -2.36
C GLY A 28 -11.95 -1.20 -2.40
N PHE A 29 -10.75 -0.75 -2.08
CA PHE A 29 -10.35 0.67 -2.11
C PHE A 29 -8.82 0.80 -2.25
N LEU A 30 -8.37 1.92 -2.82
CA LEU A 30 -6.97 2.28 -2.88
C LEU A 30 -6.52 2.85 -1.54
N LEU A 31 -5.55 2.21 -0.91
CA LEU A 31 -4.85 2.69 0.28
C LEU A 31 -3.52 3.30 -0.13
N GLU A 32 -3.31 4.55 0.22
CA GLU A 32 -2.03 5.23 0.10
C GLU A 32 -1.41 5.36 1.50
N VAL A 33 -0.18 4.88 1.64
CA VAL A 33 0.56 4.98 2.90
C VAL A 33 1.83 5.81 2.70
N GLU A 34 2.01 6.79 3.57
CA GLU A 34 3.22 7.60 3.64
C GLU A 34 4.21 6.92 4.58
N ILE A 35 5.32 6.45 4.03
CA ILE A 35 6.37 5.75 4.79
C ILE A 35 7.61 6.63 4.78
N GLY A 36 8.21 6.83 5.94
CA GLY A 36 9.43 7.60 6.06
C GLY A 36 10.32 7.11 7.19
N ILE A 37 11.44 7.80 7.39
CA ILE A 37 12.34 7.49 8.51
C ILE A 37 11.76 8.03 9.79
N ARG A 38 11.71 7.19 10.82
CA ARG A 38 11.23 7.61 12.15
C ARG A 38 12.06 8.81 12.64
N PHE A 39 11.36 9.90 12.96
CA PHE A 39 11.95 11.21 13.34
C PHE A 39 12.76 11.92 12.23
N GLY A 40 12.72 11.43 11.00
CA GLY A 40 13.29 12.08 9.82
C GLY A 40 12.35 13.12 9.21
N LYS A 41 12.81 13.78 8.14
CA LYS A 41 11.98 14.65 7.29
C LYS A 41 11.69 13.93 5.98
N GLY A 42 10.45 14.05 5.53
CA GLY A 42 9.98 13.44 4.28
C GLY A 42 9.37 12.05 4.49
N ALA A 43 8.50 11.70 3.56
CA ALA A 43 7.89 10.39 3.40
C ALA A 43 7.77 10.16 1.90
N ASP A 44 7.79 8.89 1.50
CA ASP A 44 7.37 8.52 0.16
C ASP A 44 6.04 7.78 0.25
N VAL A 45 5.26 7.88 -0.82
CA VAL A 45 3.96 7.23 -0.94
C VAL A 45 4.11 5.83 -1.53
N PHE A 46 3.44 4.88 -0.88
CA PHE A 46 3.23 3.53 -1.38
C PHE A 46 1.73 3.25 -1.53
N GLN A 47 1.33 2.71 -2.67
CA GLN A 47 -0.06 2.41 -2.96
C GLN A 47 -0.33 0.90 -2.84
N PHE A 48 -1.46 0.57 -2.21
CA PHE A 48 -1.99 -0.77 -2.08
C PHE A 48 -3.48 -0.79 -2.45
N MET A 49 -3.90 -1.67 -3.35
CA MET A 49 -5.30 -1.99 -3.56
C MET A 49 -5.75 -2.98 -2.48
N VAL A 50 -6.53 -2.51 -1.51
CA VAL A 50 -7.12 -3.36 -0.49
C VAL A 50 -8.40 -3.93 -1.06
N GLY A 51 -8.59 -5.25 -0.98
CA GLY A 51 -9.77 -5.88 -1.56
C GLY A 51 -10.11 -7.23 -0.95
N THR A 52 -11.39 -7.58 -1.01
CA THR A 52 -11.86 -8.92 -0.61
C THR A 52 -11.81 -9.90 -1.77
N PRO A 53 -11.71 -11.23 -1.53
CA PRO A 53 -11.80 -12.22 -2.60
C PRO A 53 -13.08 -12.07 -3.44
N ARG A 54 -14.22 -11.80 -2.80
CA ARG A 54 -15.49 -11.60 -3.49
C ARG A 54 -15.47 -10.35 -4.37
N TRP A 55 -14.92 -9.24 -3.87
CA TRP A 55 -14.72 -8.04 -4.69
C TRP A 55 -13.79 -8.29 -5.87
N LEU A 56 -12.67 -9.01 -5.67
CA LEU A 56 -11.76 -9.37 -6.77
C LEU A 56 -12.45 -10.21 -7.85
N GLU A 57 -13.31 -11.15 -7.47
CA GLU A 57 -14.10 -11.93 -8.43
C GLU A 57 -15.08 -11.06 -9.22
N GLU A 58 -15.69 -10.05 -8.58
CA GLU A 58 -16.63 -9.14 -9.24
C GLU A 58 -15.93 -8.13 -10.16
N GLU A 59 -14.79 -7.59 -9.71
CA GLU A 59 -13.95 -6.62 -10.43
C GLU A 59 -13.31 -7.27 -11.67
N TYR A 60 -12.74 -8.46 -11.50
CA TYR A 60 -11.99 -9.17 -12.53
C TYR A 60 -12.75 -10.35 -13.16
N LYS A 61 -14.09 -10.27 -13.21
CA LYS A 61 -14.95 -11.37 -13.69
C LYS A 61 -14.74 -11.77 -15.15
N LYS A 62 -14.05 -10.97 -15.97
CA LYS A 62 -13.79 -11.25 -17.40
C LYS A 62 -12.37 -11.77 -17.63
N GLU A 63 -11.52 -11.61 -16.64
CA GLU A 63 -10.11 -11.90 -16.65
C GLU A 63 -9.90 -13.36 -16.24
N LYS A 64 -8.94 -14.03 -16.91
CA LYS A 64 -8.58 -15.42 -16.57
C LYS A 64 -7.37 -15.51 -15.66
N VAL A 65 -6.57 -14.44 -15.61
CA VAL A 65 -5.32 -14.32 -14.85
C VAL A 65 -5.18 -12.86 -14.43
N VAL A 66 -4.90 -12.64 -13.15
CA VAL A 66 -4.67 -11.30 -12.57
C VAL A 66 -3.37 -11.34 -11.79
N SER A 67 -2.51 -10.34 -11.98
CA SER A 67 -1.33 -10.14 -11.14
C SER A 67 -1.71 -9.33 -9.91
N LEU A 68 -1.38 -9.81 -8.72
CA LEU A 68 -1.77 -9.20 -7.45
C LEU A 68 -0.63 -8.44 -6.76
N ARG A 69 0.44 -8.07 -7.49
CA ARG A 69 1.42 -7.12 -6.95
C ARG A 69 0.71 -5.78 -6.68
N GLY A 70 0.92 -5.20 -5.50
CA GLY A 70 0.21 -4.00 -5.07
C GLY A 70 -1.13 -4.29 -4.38
N TYR A 71 -1.49 -5.54 -4.09
CA TYR A 71 -2.77 -5.89 -3.45
C TYR A 71 -2.59 -6.37 -2.01
N ILE A 72 -3.52 -5.96 -1.15
CA ILE A 72 -3.73 -6.54 0.18
C ILE A 72 -5.09 -7.23 0.15
N VAL A 73 -5.09 -8.56 0.15
CA VAL A 73 -6.33 -9.35 0.14
C VAL A 73 -6.76 -9.66 1.57
N VAL A 74 -7.93 -9.18 1.97
CA VAL A 74 -8.54 -9.42 3.29
C VAL A 74 -9.88 -10.13 3.15
N PHE A 75 -10.25 -10.99 4.08
CA PHE A 75 -11.50 -11.77 3.97
C PHE A 75 -12.71 -11.03 4.52
N ARG A 76 -12.49 -10.08 5.43
CA ARG A 76 -13.49 -9.18 5.99
C ARG A 76 -12.84 -7.82 6.24
N TYR A 77 -13.67 -6.78 6.29
CA TYR A 77 -13.21 -5.44 6.63
C TYR A 77 -12.78 -5.41 8.10
N ASP A 78 -11.52 -5.06 8.30
CA ASP A 78 -10.93 -4.73 9.58
C ASP A 78 -9.76 -3.78 9.29
N PHE A 79 -10.00 -2.48 9.46
CA PHE A 79 -9.00 -1.47 9.13
C PHE A 79 -7.76 -1.57 10.03
N TYR A 80 -7.95 -1.95 11.30
CA TYR A 80 -6.84 -2.13 12.22
C TYR A 80 -5.92 -3.26 11.76
N GLU A 81 -6.47 -4.39 11.33
CA GLU A 81 -5.68 -5.50 10.78
C GLU A 81 -4.98 -5.12 9.46
N ILE A 82 -5.63 -4.34 8.60
CA ILE A 82 -5.03 -3.83 7.35
C ILE A 82 -3.80 -2.98 7.67
N ILE A 83 -3.93 -2.00 8.57
CA ILE A 83 -2.82 -1.12 8.95
C ILE A 83 -1.75 -1.87 9.74
N SER A 84 -2.13 -2.78 10.64
CA SER A 84 -1.17 -3.63 11.35
C SER A 84 -0.35 -4.49 10.39
N TRP A 85 -0.95 -4.99 9.31
CA TRP A 85 -0.23 -5.69 8.27
C TRP A 85 0.80 -4.80 7.58
N VAL A 86 0.46 -3.54 7.27
CA VAL A 86 1.40 -2.56 6.69
C VAL A 86 2.55 -2.24 7.67
N ASP A 87 2.26 -2.01 8.95
CA ASP A 87 3.29 -1.79 9.96
C ASP A 87 4.24 -2.99 10.08
N ASN A 88 3.70 -4.21 10.09
CA ASN A 88 4.49 -5.44 10.11
C ASN A 88 5.33 -5.64 8.84
N LEU A 89 4.86 -5.14 7.70
CA LEU A 89 5.64 -5.11 6.46
C LEU A 89 6.82 -4.14 6.62
N ILE A 90 6.57 -2.92 7.09
CA ILE A 90 7.59 -1.88 7.29
C ILE A 90 8.67 -2.34 8.28
N ASP A 91 8.28 -2.97 9.39
CA ASP A 91 9.23 -3.46 10.40
C ASP A 91 10.15 -4.58 9.89
N LYS A 92 9.75 -5.30 8.83
CA LYS A 92 10.59 -6.32 8.17
C LYS A 92 11.55 -5.72 7.14
N ALA A 93 11.31 -4.49 6.70
CA ALA A 93 12.17 -3.81 5.75
C ALA A 93 13.48 -3.39 6.43
N ALA A 94 14.61 -3.89 5.93
CA ALA A 94 15.93 -3.55 6.41
C ALA A 94 16.84 -3.15 5.23
N GLY A 95 17.63 -2.11 5.44
CA GLY A 95 18.57 -1.59 4.45
C GLY A 95 19.50 -0.55 5.07
N ASP A 96 20.62 -0.30 4.39
CA ASP A 96 21.63 0.66 4.82
C ASP A 96 21.22 2.11 4.50
N ASP A 97 20.34 2.30 3.53
CA ASP A 97 19.78 3.57 3.09
C ASP A 97 18.27 3.48 2.81
N TRP A 98 17.67 4.65 2.54
CA TRP A 98 16.23 4.76 2.26
C TRP A 98 15.84 4.02 0.98
N GLU A 99 16.63 4.17 -0.09
CA GLU A 99 16.39 3.53 -1.38
C GLU A 99 16.26 2.00 -1.24
N SER A 100 17.15 1.37 -0.48
CA SER A 100 17.14 -0.07 -0.22
C SER A 100 15.89 -0.50 0.55
N ILE A 101 15.47 0.30 1.53
CA ILE A 101 14.25 0.05 2.32
C ILE A 101 13.01 0.22 1.43
N ALA A 102 12.91 1.34 0.71
CA ALA A 102 11.80 1.67 -0.17
C ALA A 102 11.65 0.64 -1.29
N THR A 103 12.75 0.24 -1.93
CA THR A 103 12.78 -0.84 -2.93
C THR A 103 12.30 -2.16 -2.35
N TRP A 104 12.62 -2.46 -1.09
CA TRP A 104 12.15 -3.69 -0.43
C TRP A 104 10.64 -3.65 -0.20
N ILE A 105 10.11 -2.54 0.31
CA ILE A 105 8.66 -2.34 0.53
C ILE A 105 7.92 -2.35 -0.82
N GLY A 106 8.53 -1.74 -1.84
CA GLY A 106 8.06 -1.70 -3.23
C GLY A 106 7.84 -3.07 -3.86
N ARG A 107 8.37 -4.16 -3.29
CA ARG A 107 8.03 -5.53 -3.76
C ARG A 107 6.56 -5.88 -3.51
N TYR A 108 5.91 -5.20 -2.58
CA TYR A 108 4.54 -5.46 -2.13
C TYR A 108 3.58 -4.35 -2.53
N GLY A 109 3.94 -3.09 -2.28
CA GLY A 109 3.17 -1.90 -2.68
C GLY A 109 3.80 -1.20 -3.89
N LEU A 110 3.03 -0.35 -4.57
CA LEU A 110 3.54 0.45 -5.68
C LEU A 110 4.18 1.73 -5.12
N TRP A 111 5.49 1.89 -5.30
CA TRP A 111 6.23 3.04 -4.80
C TRP A 111 6.20 4.19 -5.81
N GLU A 112 5.96 5.43 -5.38
CA GLU A 112 5.85 6.59 -6.29
C GLU A 112 7.11 6.88 -7.11
N PHE A 113 8.28 6.48 -6.61
CA PHE A 113 9.58 6.62 -7.30
C PHE A 113 10.06 5.29 -7.91
N GLU A 114 9.20 4.27 -7.99
CA GLU A 114 9.55 3.03 -8.67
C GLU A 114 10.01 3.31 -10.11
N ASP A 115 11.17 2.76 -10.48
CA ASP A 115 11.82 2.98 -11.78
C ASP A 115 12.12 4.46 -12.13
N TYR A 116 12.13 5.37 -11.15
CA TYR A 116 12.52 6.76 -11.35
C TYR A 116 14.02 6.86 -11.69
N ASN A 117 14.32 6.87 -12.99
CA ASN A 117 15.65 7.17 -13.48
C ASN A 117 15.89 8.69 -13.49
N LYS A 118 16.76 9.19 -12.61
CA LYS A 118 17.24 10.59 -12.58
C LYS A 118 17.85 11.12 -13.90
N HIS A 119 18.01 10.27 -14.92
CA HIS A 119 18.65 10.60 -16.19
C HIS A 119 17.69 10.87 -17.37
N SER A 120 16.38 10.82 -17.19
CA SER A 120 15.40 11.09 -18.27
C SER A 120 15.15 12.59 -18.54
N VAL A 121 15.95 13.50 -17.96
CA VAL A 121 15.93 14.93 -18.29
C VAL A 121 17.31 15.38 -18.80
N LEU A 122 17.68 14.90 -19.98
CA LEU A 122 18.62 15.60 -20.86
C LEU A 122 18.02 15.56 -22.28
N HIS A 123 17.51 16.73 -22.68
CA HIS A 123 17.15 17.24 -24.01
C HIS A 123 16.75 16.25 -25.13
#